data_AF-A0A946TP03-F1
#
_entry.id   AF-A0A946TP03-F1
#
_cell.length_a   1.000
_cell.length_b   1.000
_cell.length_c   1.000
_cell.angle_alpha   90.00
_cell.angle_beta   90.00
_cell.angle_gamma   90.00
#
_symmetry.space_group_name_H-M   'P 1'
#
loop_
_entity.id
_entity.type
_entity.pdbx_description
1 polymer ?
#
loop_
_entity_poly.entity_id
_entity_poly.type
_entity_poly.pdbx_seq_one_letter_code
_entity_poly.pdbx_strand_id
1 'polypeptide(L)'
;MYVDWPEQEHKAHPPKYETHRCRIYDARPVADQFDLATHGFAFARIPSKIKDFYDKDEVERVYNEEVVTIIKDAIGASKVVVFDHTFRTLNDAILEANNTREPVKAVHNDYTDRSARQRLRDIMGDEKAEELLKKRFAIVQTWRPINQPVFTEPFALADGRTIPNSGFVALERRYSHRIAETYHISYDPNHVFYYLSGMTPEETYIFKVYDSDKEAGVPFTGHTAFDDPTSPQGAPPRESVESRALAFF
;
A
#
# COMPACT_ATOMS: atom_id res chain seq x y z
N MET A 1 41.01 -1.46 -3.35
CA MET A 1 40.86 -0.07 -3.82
C MET A 1 39.79 0.54 -2.94
N TYR A 2 40.21 1.39 -2.02
CA TYR A 2 39.36 2.00 -0.98
C TYR A 2 38.42 2.99 -1.66
N VAL A 3 37.12 2.90 -1.41
CA VAL A 3 36.14 3.90 -1.86
C VAL A 3 35.63 4.58 -0.59
N ASP A 4 36.13 5.78 -0.32
CA ASP A 4 35.57 6.66 0.70
C ASP A 4 34.29 7.29 0.12
N TRP A 5 33.16 6.86 0.67
CA TRP A 5 31.90 7.58 0.58
C TRP A 5 31.97 8.73 1.60
N PRO A 6 31.92 10.02 1.19
CA PRO A 6 30.92 10.56 0.25
C PRO A 6 31.51 11.23 -1.01
N GLU A 7 32.80 11.07 -1.33
CA GLU A 7 33.43 11.84 -2.44
C GLU A 7 32.94 11.47 -3.85
N GLN A 8 32.20 10.37 -4.04
CA GLN A 8 31.63 9.97 -5.34
C GLN A 8 30.14 10.31 -5.53
N GLU A 9 29.53 11.10 -4.63
CA GLU A 9 28.15 11.59 -4.79
C GLU A 9 27.94 12.29 -6.16
N HIS A 10 28.96 12.99 -6.65
CA HIS A 10 28.96 13.66 -7.95
C HIS A 10 28.88 12.72 -9.17
N LYS A 11 29.13 11.40 -9.00
CA LYS A 11 28.97 10.37 -10.03
C LYS A 11 27.69 9.56 -9.86
N ALA A 12 26.89 9.83 -8.84
CA ALA A 12 25.59 9.21 -8.72
C ALA A 12 24.75 9.62 -9.93
N HIS A 13 24.13 8.64 -10.58
CA HIS A 13 23.05 8.86 -11.54
C HIS A 13 21.74 8.65 -10.79
N PRO A 14 21.24 9.65 -10.05
CA PRO A 14 20.02 9.48 -9.29
C PRO A 14 18.86 9.18 -10.24
N PRO A 15 17.95 8.28 -9.86
CA PRO A 15 16.74 8.03 -10.61
C PRO A 15 15.96 9.33 -10.77
N LYS A 16 15.36 9.53 -11.95
CA LYS A 16 14.51 10.68 -12.24
C LYS A 16 13.06 10.23 -12.37
N TYR A 17 12.15 11.05 -11.86
CA TYR A 17 10.73 10.84 -12.11
C TYR A 17 10.38 11.29 -13.51
N GLU A 18 9.58 10.47 -14.20
CA GLU A 18 9.04 10.75 -15.51
C GLU A 18 7.54 10.46 -15.50
N THR A 19 6.77 11.33 -16.14
CA THR A 19 5.34 11.12 -16.32
C THR A 19 5.10 10.26 -17.56
N HIS A 20 4.38 9.16 -17.37
CA HIS A 20 4.01 8.25 -18.45
C HIS A 20 2.48 8.11 -18.51
N ARG A 21 1.94 8.03 -19.73
CA ARG A 21 0.53 7.71 -19.93
C ARG A 21 0.36 6.19 -19.88
N CYS A 22 -0.28 5.69 -18.83
CA CYS A 22 -0.53 4.26 -18.65
C CYS A 22 -1.99 3.91 -18.93
N ARG A 23 -2.24 2.68 -19.40
CA ARG A 23 -3.60 2.14 -19.45
C ARG A 23 -3.96 1.57 -18.09
N ILE A 24 -5.06 2.04 -17.52
CA ILE A 24 -5.63 1.57 -16.25
C ILE A 24 -7.05 1.10 -16.55
N TYR A 25 -7.40 -0.07 -16.04
CA TYR A 25 -8.68 -0.72 -16.29
C TYR A 25 -9.61 -0.55 -15.09
N ASP A 26 -10.85 -0.15 -15.36
CA ASP A 26 -11.89 -0.24 -14.35
C ASP A 26 -12.28 -1.71 -14.14
N ALA A 27 -12.00 -2.23 -12.95
CA ALA A 27 -12.24 -3.60 -12.56
C ALA A 27 -13.70 -3.87 -12.16
N ARG A 28 -14.57 -2.85 -12.09
CA ARG A 28 -16.00 -3.00 -11.74
C ARG A 28 -16.70 -4.21 -12.38
N PRO A 29 -16.55 -4.51 -13.69
CA PRO A 29 -17.25 -5.63 -14.32
C PRO A 29 -16.72 -7.02 -13.94
N VAL A 30 -15.52 -7.10 -13.34
CA VAL A 30 -14.78 -8.34 -13.06
C VAL A 30 -14.16 -8.33 -11.66
N ALA A 31 -14.71 -7.54 -10.74
CA ALA A 31 -14.11 -7.27 -9.43
C ALA A 31 -13.97 -8.53 -8.56
N ASP A 32 -14.82 -9.54 -8.80
CA ASP A 32 -14.84 -10.84 -8.13
C ASP A 32 -13.79 -11.83 -8.66
N GLN A 33 -13.05 -11.49 -9.72
CA GLN A 33 -12.02 -12.34 -10.32
C GLN A 33 -10.63 -12.12 -9.72
N PHE A 34 -10.46 -11.12 -8.85
CA PHE A 34 -9.16 -10.78 -8.26
C PHE A 34 -8.98 -11.44 -6.89
N ASP A 35 -7.78 -11.98 -6.69
CA ASP A 35 -7.39 -12.67 -5.46
C ASP A 35 -5.91 -12.40 -5.13
N LEU A 36 -5.58 -12.52 -3.85
CA LEU A 36 -4.23 -12.20 -3.33
C LEU A 36 -3.15 -13.13 -3.89
N ALA A 37 -3.43 -14.43 -4.10
CA ALA A 37 -2.42 -15.39 -4.53
C ALA A 37 -2.03 -15.15 -5.99
N THR A 38 -3.01 -14.90 -6.86
CA THR A 38 -2.83 -14.75 -8.30
C THR A 38 -2.45 -13.33 -8.69
N HIS A 39 -3.07 -12.31 -8.09
CA HIS A 39 -2.96 -10.91 -8.54
C HIS A 39 -2.16 -10.02 -7.58
N GLY A 40 -1.99 -10.46 -6.34
CA GLY A 40 -1.42 -9.64 -5.26
C GLY A 40 -2.44 -8.71 -4.58
N PHE A 41 -3.67 -8.64 -5.09
CA PHE A 41 -4.76 -7.85 -4.52
C PHE A 41 -6.13 -8.47 -4.77
N ALA A 42 -7.11 -8.04 -3.97
CA ALA A 42 -8.52 -8.38 -4.11
C ALA A 42 -9.39 -7.17 -3.75
N PHE A 43 -10.64 -7.19 -4.21
CA PHE A 43 -11.64 -6.19 -3.88
C PHE A 43 -12.76 -6.84 -3.06
N ALA A 44 -13.25 -6.12 -2.04
CA ALA A 44 -14.34 -6.61 -1.21
C ALA A 44 -15.31 -5.49 -0.86
N ARG A 45 -16.59 -5.84 -0.73
CA ARG A 45 -17.62 -4.95 -0.18
C ARG A 45 -17.81 -5.27 1.30
N ILE A 46 -17.13 -4.52 2.16
CA ILE A 46 -17.12 -4.72 3.61
C ILE A 46 -17.37 -3.36 4.29
N PRO A 47 -18.65 -3.08 4.64
CA PRO A 47 -19.04 -1.91 5.42
C PRO A 47 -18.20 -1.75 6.68
N SER A 48 -17.79 -0.52 6.99
CA SER A 48 -17.12 -0.20 8.25
C SER A 48 -18.15 0.17 9.31
N LYS A 49 -17.90 -0.18 10.57
CA LYS A 49 -18.71 0.26 11.73
C LYS A 49 -18.18 1.55 12.35
N ILE A 50 -16.95 1.94 12.04
CA ILE A 50 -16.36 3.21 12.50
C ILE A 50 -17.20 4.39 11.99
N LYS A 51 -17.37 5.39 12.84
CA LYS A 51 -18.13 6.60 12.52
C LYS A 51 -17.23 7.75 12.12
N ASP A 52 -16.12 7.92 12.82
CA ASP A 52 -15.15 8.98 12.56
C ASP A 52 -13.73 8.40 12.44
N PHE A 53 -13.20 8.43 11.21
CA PHE A 53 -11.83 7.99 10.94
C PHE A 53 -10.75 8.91 11.50
N TYR A 54 -11.11 10.12 11.94
CA TYR A 54 -10.20 11.06 12.58
C TYR A 54 -10.20 10.96 14.11
N ASP A 55 -11.14 10.20 14.71
CA ASP A 55 -11.10 9.81 16.12
C ASP A 55 -10.13 8.63 16.33
N LYS A 56 -8.98 8.92 16.94
CA LYS A 56 -7.93 7.92 17.18
C LYS A 56 -8.39 6.79 18.09
N ASP A 57 -9.21 7.07 19.10
CA ASP A 57 -9.68 6.06 20.05
C ASP A 57 -10.70 5.15 19.36
N GLU A 58 -11.53 5.69 18.45
CA GLU A 58 -12.44 4.88 17.64
C GLU A 58 -11.68 4.02 16.61
N VAL A 59 -10.67 4.58 15.93
CA VAL A 59 -9.78 3.82 15.04
C VAL A 59 -9.14 2.65 15.78
N GLU A 60 -8.58 2.90 16.97
CA GLU A 60 -7.88 1.87 17.74
C GLU A 60 -8.82 0.77 18.21
N ARG A 61 -10.01 1.13 18.70
CA ARG A 61 -10.97 0.18 19.29
C ARG A 61 -11.84 -0.54 18.27
N VAL A 62 -12.18 0.10 17.15
CA VAL A 62 -13.14 -0.42 16.17
C VAL A 62 -12.43 -0.83 14.89
N TYR A 63 -11.75 0.10 14.24
CA TYR A 63 -11.25 -0.13 12.88
C TYR A 63 -10.07 -1.09 12.84
N ASN A 64 -9.22 -1.13 13.86
CA ASN A 64 -8.17 -2.15 13.99
C ASN A 64 -8.74 -3.57 13.99
N GLU A 65 -9.83 -3.81 14.73
CA GLU A 65 -10.48 -5.13 14.77
C GLU A 65 -11.08 -5.52 13.42
N GLU A 66 -11.62 -4.54 12.68
CA GLU A 66 -12.12 -4.73 11.32
C GLU A 66 -10.99 -5.11 10.37
N VAL A 67 -9.88 -4.36 10.36
CA VAL A 67 -8.71 -4.65 9.51
C VAL A 67 -8.11 -6.02 9.84
N VAL A 68 -8.01 -6.38 11.13
CA VAL A 68 -7.57 -7.72 11.57
C VAL A 68 -8.47 -8.79 10.95
N THR A 69 -9.78 -8.65 11.04
CA THR A 69 -10.75 -9.63 10.54
C THR A 69 -10.66 -9.75 9.02
N ILE A 70 -10.68 -8.61 8.31
CA ILE A 70 -10.58 -8.55 6.84
C ILE A 70 -9.32 -9.28 6.35
N ILE A 71 -8.16 -9.01 6.95
CA ILE A 71 -6.90 -9.60 6.52
C ILE A 71 -6.86 -11.09 6.88
N LYS A 72 -7.31 -11.49 8.08
CA LYS A 72 -7.36 -12.91 8.47
C LYS A 72 -8.21 -13.73 7.50
N ASP A 73 -9.39 -13.24 7.16
CA ASP A 73 -10.31 -13.95 6.26
C ASP A 73 -9.77 -13.99 4.83
N ALA A 74 -9.10 -12.92 4.37
CA ALA A 74 -8.59 -12.85 3.01
C ALA A 74 -7.37 -13.74 2.74
N ILE A 75 -6.47 -13.91 3.73
CA ILE A 75 -5.21 -14.64 3.52
C ILE A 75 -5.07 -15.90 4.38
N GLY A 76 -5.99 -16.17 5.31
CA GLY A 76 -5.93 -17.32 6.21
C GLY A 76 -4.89 -17.19 7.32
N ALA A 77 -4.57 -15.97 7.74
CA ALA A 77 -3.59 -15.72 8.79
C ALA A 77 -4.09 -16.17 10.17
N SER A 78 -3.21 -16.83 10.95
CA SER A 78 -3.51 -17.21 12.33
C SER A 78 -3.50 -16.00 13.27
N LYS A 79 -2.65 -15.02 12.97
CA LYS A 79 -2.55 -13.75 13.70
C LYS A 79 -2.31 -12.58 12.77
N VAL A 80 -2.96 -11.46 13.05
CA VAL A 80 -2.73 -10.17 12.38
C VAL A 80 -2.44 -9.10 13.43
N VAL A 81 -1.49 -8.20 13.13
CA VAL A 81 -1.12 -7.05 13.96
C VAL A 81 -1.13 -5.80 13.10
N VAL A 82 -2.13 -4.94 13.30
CA VAL A 82 -2.21 -3.61 12.66
C VAL A 82 -1.20 -2.70 13.35
N PHE A 83 -0.42 -1.95 12.56
CA PHE A 83 0.67 -1.13 13.10
C PHE A 83 0.74 0.30 12.55
N ASP A 84 -0.06 0.64 11.54
CA ASP A 84 -0.05 1.96 10.92
C ASP A 84 -1.35 2.23 10.15
N HIS A 85 -1.82 3.47 10.23
CA HIS A 85 -2.84 4.03 9.34
C HIS A 85 -2.29 5.30 8.70
N THR A 86 -2.38 5.39 7.38
CA THR A 86 -2.06 6.60 6.62
C THR A 86 -3.33 7.15 6.00
N PHE A 87 -3.73 8.33 6.47
CA PHE A 87 -4.84 9.10 5.90
C PHE A 87 -4.33 9.97 4.76
N ARG A 88 -5.11 10.02 3.67
CA ARG A 88 -4.75 10.82 2.49
C ARG A 88 -5.89 11.63 1.93
N THR A 89 -5.61 12.90 1.64
CA THR A 89 -6.51 13.83 0.96
C THR A 89 -5.75 14.97 0.25
N LEU A 90 -6.43 15.65 -0.66
CA LEU A 90 -6.02 16.94 -1.25
C LEU A 90 -6.78 18.13 -0.65
N ASN A 91 -7.58 17.91 0.40
CA ASN A 91 -8.26 18.99 1.10
C ASN A 91 -7.30 19.64 2.11
N ASP A 92 -6.84 20.86 1.81
CA ASP A 92 -5.88 21.61 2.65
C ASP A 92 -6.35 21.76 4.11
N ALA A 93 -7.63 22.02 4.33
CA ALA A 93 -8.16 22.19 5.68
C ALA A 93 -8.06 20.89 6.50
N ILE A 94 -8.26 19.74 5.86
CA ILE A 94 -8.16 18.42 6.50
C ILE A 94 -6.68 18.00 6.63
N LEU A 95 -5.84 18.31 5.65
CA LEU A 95 -4.39 18.12 5.71
C LEU A 95 -3.80 18.79 6.96
N GLU A 96 -4.12 20.06 7.16
CA GLU A 96 -3.63 20.85 8.30
C GLU A 96 -4.23 20.36 9.63
N ALA A 97 -5.55 20.18 9.71
CA ALA A 97 -6.23 19.84 10.95
C ALA A 97 -5.86 18.45 11.48
N ASN A 98 -5.62 17.48 10.58
CA ASN A 98 -5.45 16.07 10.94
C ASN A 98 -4.06 15.50 10.61
N ASN A 99 -3.12 16.35 10.15
CA ASN A 99 -1.75 15.95 9.78
C ASN A 99 -1.74 14.76 8.78
N THR A 100 -2.62 14.83 7.77
CA THR A 100 -2.74 13.80 6.73
C THR A 100 -1.71 14.01 5.61
N ARG A 101 -1.73 13.19 4.56
CA ARG A 101 -0.77 13.27 3.45
C ARG A 101 -1.45 13.34 2.10
N GLU A 102 -0.77 13.89 1.11
CA GLU A 102 -1.26 13.83 -0.26
C GLU A 102 -1.19 12.39 -0.84
N PRO A 103 -2.05 12.05 -1.81
CA PRO A 103 -1.90 10.87 -2.66
C PRO A 103 -0.53 10.81 -3.37
N VAL A 104 0.04 9.61 -3.55
CA VAL A 104 1.35 9.43 -4.20
C VAL A 104 1.17 8.97 -5.64
N LYS A 105 1.68 9.74 -6.60
CA LYS A 105 1.60 9.47 -8.04
C LYS A 105 2.77 8.67 -8.62
N ALA A 106 3.79 8.39 -7.81
CA ALA A 106 4.83 7.44 -8.19
C ALA A 106 4.32 6.01 -7.98
N VAL A 107 4.57 5.11 -8.94
CA VAL A 107 4.28 3.69 -8.74
C VAL A 107 5.29 3.12 -7.75
N HIS A 108 4.80 2.53 -6.66
CA HIS A 108 5.65 2.04 -5.58
C HIS A 108 5.12 0.78 -4.92
N ASN A 109 6.00 0.08 -4.22
CA ASN A 109 5.70 -0.89 -3.19
C ASN A 109 6.36 -0.43 -1.89
N ASP A 110 5.66 -0.54 -0.77
CA ASP A 110 6.09 0.04 0.50
C ASP A 110 7.29 -0.64 1.16
N TYR A 111 7.65 -1.84 0.69
CA TYR A 111 8.69 -2.64 1.33
C TYR A 111 9.63 -3.29 0.32
N THR A 112 10.88 -3.41 0.74
CA THR A 112 11.86 -4.36 0.21
C THR A 112 11.91 -5.57 1.13
N ASP A 113 12.56 -6.67 0.73
CA ASP A 113 12.74 -7.80 1.65
C ASP A 113 13.46 -7.38 2.94
N ARG A 114 14.48 -6.51 2.80
CA ARG A 114 15.22 -5.95 3.93
C ARG A 114 14.29 -5.15 4.85
N SER A 115 13.53 -4.19 4.30
CA SER A 115 12.71 -3.30 5.12
C SER A 115 11.45 -3.97 5.67
N ALA A 116 10.90 -5.00 5.02
CA ALA A 116 9.81 -5.81 5.57
C ALA A 116 10.25 -6.56 6.82
N ARG A 117 11.40 -7.24 6.76
CA ARG A 117 11.99 -7.96 7.91
C ARG A 117 12.36 -7.00 9.04
N GLN A 118 12.92 -5.84 8.70
CA GLN A 118 13.20 -4.80 9.70
C GLN A 118 11.90 -4.27 10.32
N ARG A 119 10.84 -4.05 9.52
CA ARG A 119 9.56 -3.57 10.06
C ARG A 119 8.92 -4.58 11.00
N LEU A 120 9.05 -5.88 10.73
CA LEU A 120 8.64 -6.91 11.67
C LEU A 120 9.36 -6.75 13.02
N ARG A 121 10.69 -6.54 13.02
CA ARG A 121 11.48 -6.28 14.23
C ARG A 121 11.02 -5.03 14.96
N ASP A 122 10.84 -3.93 14.23
CA ASP A 122 10.39 -2.64 14.80
C ASP A 122 9.06 -2.77 15.56
N ILE A 123 8.14 -3.61 15.06
CA ILE A 123 6.80 -3.77 15.65
C ILE A 123 6.74 -4.86 16.71
N MET A 124 7.45 -5.97 16.51
CA MET A 124 7.34 -7.14 17.39
C MET A 124 8.40 -7.18 18.49
N GLY A 125 9.46 -6.37 18.38
CA GLY A 125 10.67 -6.45 19.19
C GLY A 125 11.60 -7.57 18.73
N ASP A 126 12.92 -7.37 18.91
CA ASP A 126 13.95 -8.26 18.36
C ASP A 126 13.81 -9.71 18.83
N GLU A 127 13.58 -9.92 20.14
CA GLU A 127 13.47 -11.28 20.72
C GLU A 127 12.36 -12.09 20.04
N LYS A 128 11.18 -11.49 19.88
CA LYS A 128 10.03 -12.16 19.26
C LYS A 128 10.19 -12.27 17.75
N ALA A 129 10.84 -11.30 17.13
CA ALA A 129 11.06 -11.27 15.69
C ALA A 129 11.94 -12.45 15.22
N GLU A 130 12.94 -12.86 16.01
CA GLU A 130 13.79 -14.01 15.68
C GLU A 130 12.99 -15.29 15.44
N GLU A 131 11.97 -15.57 16.25
CA GLU A 131 11.12 -16.75 16.07
C GLU A 131 10.11 -16.57 14.93
N LEU A 132 9.57 -15.37 14.76
CA LEU A 132 8.59 -15.08 13.69
C LEU A 132 9.22 -15.13 12.30
N LEU A 133 10.47 -14.67 12.16
CA LEU A 133 11.20 -14.67 10.88
C LEU A 133 11.57 -16.07 10.38
N LYS A 134 11.49 -17.10 11.23
CA LYS A 134 11.67 -18.52 10.85
C LYS A 134 10.43 -19.11 10.18
N LYS A 135 9.29 -18.42 10.27
CA LYS A 135 8.00 -18.83 9.70
C LYS A 135 7.60 -17.89 8.58
N ARG A 136 6.55 -18.27 7.84
CA ARG A 136 5.93 -17.37 6.88
C ARG A 136 5.32 -16.18 7.61
N PHE A 137 5.57 -14.98 7.08
CA PHE A 137 4.82 -13.78 7.39
C PHE A 137 4.58 -12.96 6.12
N ALA A 138 3.52 -12.15 6.15
CA ALA A 138 3.20 -11.22 5.09
C ALA A 138 2.97 -9.82 5.67
N ILE A 139 3.13 -8.81 4.84
CA ILE A 139 2.61 -7.46 5.10
C ILE A 139 1.46 -7.25 4.12
N VAL A 140 0.26 -7.13 4.68
CA VAL A 140 -0.98 -6.94 3.94
C VAL A 140 -1.55 -5.59 4.32
N GLN A 141 -2.10 -4.91 3.33
CA GLN A 141 -2.72 -3.61 3.51
C GLN A 141 -4.18 -3.64 3.10
N THR A 142 -4.96 -2.78 3.74
CA THR A 142 -6.31 -2.45 3.30
C THR A 142 -6.38 -0.98 2.91
N TRP A 143 -7.07 -0.67 1.82
CA TRP A 143 -7.34 0.70 1.41
C TRP A 143 -8.85 0.91 1.26
N ARG A 144 -9.38 2.05 1.72
CA ARG A 144 -10.78 2.44 1.48
C ARG A 144 -10.99 3.96 1.49
N PRO A 145 -12.03 4.44 0.80
CA PRO A 145 -12.59 5.76 1.03
C PRO A 145 -13.16 5.88 2.45
N ILE A 146 -13.07 7.06 3.06
CA ILE A 146 -13.54 7.28 4.45
C ILE A 146 -14.69 8.28 4.58
N ASN A 147 -15.05 8.97 3.50
CA ASN A 147 -16.08 10.00 3.51
C ASN A 147 -17.12 9.79 2.39
N GLN A 148 -16.69 9.99 1.14
CA GLN A 148 -17.55 9.93 -0.03
C GLN A 148 -16.94 9.07 -1.14
N PRO A 149 -17.71 8.72 -2.19
CA PRO A 149 -17.17 7.99 -3.31
C PRO A 149 -15.95 8.69 -3.93
N VAL A 150 -14.96 7.90 -4.33
CA VAL A 150 -13.71 8.42 -4.88
C VAL A 150 -13.86 8.70 -6.37
N PHE A 151 -13.71 9.98 -6.72
CA PHE A 151 -13.75 10.46 -8.09
C PHE A 151 -12.45 11.13 -8.53
N THR A 152 -11.71 11.74 -7.59
CA THR A 152 -10.40 12.36 -7.84
C THR A 152 -9.30 11.48 -7.28
N GLU A 153 -8.12 11.50 -7.91
CA GLU A 153 -6.95 10.72 -7.50
C GLU A 153 -7.26 9.25 -7.14
N PRO A 154 -7.96 8.45 -7.98
CA PRO A 154 -8.33 7.09 -7.58
C PRO A 154 -7.09 6.23 -7.32
N PHE A 155 -7.27 5.13 -6.58
CA PHE A 155 -6.18 4.23 -6.21
C PHE A 155 -6.12 3.05 -7.19
N ALA A 156 -4.98 2.89 -7.86
CA ALA A 156 -4.72 1.81 -8.80
C ALA A 156 -3.70 0.82 -8.23
N LEU A 157 -3.91 -0.45 -8.53
CA LEU A 157 -3.05 -1.58 -8.18
C LEU A 157 -2.56 -2.25 -9.46
N ALA A 158 -1.26 -2.56 -9.52
CA ALA A 158 -0.69 -3.33 -10.62
C ALA A 158 -1.03 -4.83 -10.45
N ASP A 159 -1.39 -5.51 -11.53
CA ASP A 159 -1.42 -6.98 -11.50
C ASP A 159 0.00 -7.49 -11.26
N GLY A 160 0.23 -8.11 -10.11
CA GLY A 160 1.58 -8.51 -9.71
C GLY A 160 2.23 -9.53 -10.65
N ARG A 161 1.45 -10.23 -11.49
CA ARG A 161 1.99 -11.11 -12.54
C ARG A 161 2.65 -10.35 -13.69
N THR A 162 2.33 -9.06 -13.83
CA THR A 162 2.84 -8.19 -14.89
C THR A 162 4.02 -7.33 -14.44
N ILE A 163 4.35 -7.34 -13.14
CA ILE A 163 5.51 -6.62 -12.60
C ILE A 163 6.77 -7.46 -12.88
N PRO A 164 7.76 -6.93 -13.60
CA PRO A 164 8.99 -7.65 -13.90
C PRO A 164 9.88 -7.78 -12.65
N ASN A 165 10.83 -8.74 -12.69
CA ASN A 165 11.86 -8.90 -11.65
C ASN A 165 12.99 -7.85 -11.73
N SER A 166 12.76 -6.72 -12.41
CA SER A 166 13.71 -5.64 -12.67
C SER A 166 12.99 -4.29 -12.63
N GLY A 167 13.73 -3.17 -12.67
CA GLY A 167 13.12 -1.83 -12.63
C GLY A 167 12.70 -1.38 -11.23
N PHE A 168 13.20 -2.05 -10.19
CA PHE A 168 13.02 -1.63 -8.81
C PHE A 168 14.11 -0.65 -8.38
N VAL A 169 13.69 0.51 -7.90
CA VAL A 169 14.55 1.56 -7.36
C VAL A 169 14.30 1.63 -5.86
N ALA A 170 15.25 1.14 -5.06
CA ALA A 170 15.18 1.22 -3.60
C ALA A 170 15.40 2.67 -3.15
N LEU A 171 14.46 3.21 -2.38
CA LEU A 171 14.55 4.55 -1.81
C LEU A 171 14.50 4.48 -0.29
N GLU A 172 15.53 5.00 0.35
CA GLU A 172 15.56 5.15 1.81
C GLU A 172 14.72 6.36 2.25
N ARG A 173 13.88 6.14 3.26
CA ARG A 173 13.22 7.21 4.03
C ARG A 173 13.81 7.24 5.43
N ARG A 174 14.57 8.28 5.72
CA ARG A 174 15.26 8.45 7.00
C ARG A 174 14.38 9.24 7.95
N TYR A 175 13.92 8.59 9.01
CA TYR A 175 13.24 9.19 10.15
C TYR A 175 14.23 9.35 11.30
N SER A 176 13.93 10.22 12.27
CA SER A 176 14.78 10.43 13.45
C SER A 176 15.07 9.14 14.24
N HIS A 177 14.16 8.17 14.19
CA HIS A 177 14.19 6.94 14.99
C HIS A 177 14.38 5.66 14.16
N ARG A 178 14.37 5.73 12.81
CA ARG A 178 14.54 4.55 11.94
C ARG A 178 14.85 4.93 10.50
N ILE A 179 15.42 3.97 9.76
CA ILE A 179 15.54 4.03 8.29
C ILE A 179 14.52 3.06 7.71
N ALA A 180 13.55 3.57 6.97
CA ALA A 180 12.66 2.76 6.14
C ALA A 180 13.21 2.70 4.71
N GLU A 181 12.77 1.71 3.93
CA GLU A 181 13.11 1.60 2.51
C GLU A 181 11.90 1.09 1.74
N THR A 182 11.58 1.74 0.63
CA THR A 182 10.47 1.40 -0.29
C THR A 182 11.02 1.06 -1.67
N TYR A 183 10.29 0.28 -2.47
CA TYR A 183 10.56 0.19 -3.90
C TYR A 183 9.74 1.22 -4.65
N HIS A 184 10.39 2.04 -5.45
CA HIS A 184 9.75 2.69 -6.59
C HIS A 184 9.91 1.78 -7.81
N ILE A 185 8.89 1.68 -8.65
CA ILE A 185 8.86 0.78 -9.79
C ILE A 185 8.92 1.62 -11.06
N SER A 186 9.97 1.40 -11.85
CA SER A 186 10.15 2.06 -13.15
C SER A 186 9.02 1.71 -14.12
N TYR A 187 8.78 2.58 -15.10
CA TYR A 187 7.80 2.32 -16.14
C TYR A 187 8.15 1.06 -16.93
N ASP A 188 7.14 0.23 -17.15
CA ASP A 188 7.17 -0.89 -18.09
C ASP A 188 5.82 -0.91 -18.85
N PRO A 189 5.82 -0.96 -20.20
CA PRO A 189 4.58 -0.99 -20.98
C PRO A 189 3.72 -2.23 -20.75
N ASN A 190 4.28 -3.28 -20.13
CA ASN A 190 3.55 -4.51 -19.81
C ASN A 190 2.80 -4.43 -18.48
N HIS A 191 3.04 -3.42 -17.64
CA HIS A 191 2.28 -3.24 -16.41
C HIS A 191 0.78 -3.11 -16.72
N VAL A 192 -0.03 -3.96 -16.08
CA VAL A 192 -1.48 -3.87 -16.14
C VAL A 192 -1.99 -3.34 -14.82
N PHE A 193 -2.72 -2.23 -14.83
CA PHE A 193 -3.27 -1.61 -13.63
C PHE A 193 -4.78 -1.72 -13.57
N TYR A 194 -5.31 -1.92 -12.36
CA TYR A 194 -6.74 -1.99 -12.08
C TYR A 194 -7.14 -1.02 -10.97
N TYR A 195 -8.36 -0.49 -11.05
CA TYR A 195 -9.01 0.30 -10.01
C TYR A 195 -10.53 0.06 -10.03
N LEU A 196 -11.27 0.52 -9.01
CA LEU A 196 -12.72 0.57 -9.02
C LEU A 196 -13.20 2.01 -9.20
N SER A 197 -13.92 2.28 -10.28
CA SER A 197 -14.56 3.60 -10.48
C SER A 197 -15.62 3.87 -9.40
N GLY A 198 -15.67 5.10 -8.89
CA GLY A 198 -16.67 5.52 -7.90
C GLY A 198 -16.69 4.67 -6.63
N MET A 199 -15.53 4.17 -6.18
CA MET A 199 -15.42 3.35 -4.98
C MET A 199 -16.00 4.06 -3.77
N THR A 200 -16.87 3.38 -3.01
CA THR A 200 -17.55 3.97 -1.83
C THR A 200 -16.91 3.51 -0.52
N PRO A 201 -17.21 4.15 0.63
CA PRO A 201 -16.73 3.70 1.95
C PRO A 201 -17.19 2.28 2.36
N GLU A 202 -18.16 1.71 1.66
CA GLU A 202 -18.65 0.34 1.85
C GLU A 202 -17.72 -0.72 1.25
N GLU A 203 -16.67 -0.28 0.57
CA GLU A 203 -15.77 -1.11 -0.21
C GLU A 203 -14.35 -0.98 0.33
N THR A 204 -13.55 -2.03 0.17
CA THR A 204 -12.15 -2.03 0.57
C THR A 204 -11.31 -2.84 -0.41
N TYR A 205 -10.11 -2.35 -0.67
CA TYR A 205 -9.07 -3.12 -1.33
C TYR A 205 -8.28 -3.87 -0.27
N ILE A 206 -7.80 -5.05 -0.62
CA ILE A 206 -6.90 -5.85 0.21
C ILE A 206 -5.73 -6.22 -0.69
N PHE A 207 -4.50 -5.91 -0.29
CA PHE A 207 -3.35 -6.14 -1.16
C PHE A 207 -2.08 -6.48 -0.39
N LYS A 208 -1.26 -7.35 -0.96
CA LYS A 208 0.05 -7.71 -0.44
C LYS A 208 1.07 -6.66 -0.84
N VAL A 209 1.88 -6.22 0.12
CA VAL A 209 3.09 -5.45 -0.16
C VAL A 209 4.37 -6.23 0.18
N TYR A 210 4.22 -7.40 0.81
CA TYR A 210 5.29 -8.37 1.04
C TYR A 210 4.70 -9.73 1.46
N ASP A 211 5.28 -10.83 1.00
CA ASP A 211 5.08 -12.19 1.52
C ASP A 211 6.43 -12.89 1.53
N SER A 212 6.82 -13.46 2.68
CA SER A 212 8.12 -14.13 2.82
C SER A 212 8.16 -15.50 2.14
N ASP A 213 6.99 -16.07 1.84
CA ASP A 213 6.85 -17.37 1.17
C ASP A 213 6.78 -17.20 -0.35
N LYS A 214 7.78 -17.74 -1.05
CA LYS A 214 7.88 -17.67 -2.51
C LYS A 214 6.87 -18.56 -3.23
N GLU A 215 6.32 -19.54 -2.54
CA GLU A 215 5.33 -20.46 -3.09
C GLU A 215 3.89 -19.96 -2.87
N ALA A 216 3.70 -18.83 -2.16
CA ALA A 216 2.41 -18.22 -1.88
C ALA A 216 1.82 -17.37 -3.03
N GLY A 217 2.32 -17.57 -4.25
CA GLY A 217 1.94 -16.81 -5.43
C GLY A 217 2.62 -15.43 -5.50
N VAL A 218 1.90 -14.42 -5.98
CA VAL A 218 2.42 -13.05 -6.16
C VAL A 218 2.83 -12.45 -4.79
N PRO A 219 4.10 -12.09 -4.55
CA PRO A 219 4.55 -11.67 -3.22
C PRO A 219 4.15 -10.24 -2.85
N PHE A 220 3.93 -9.37 -3.83
CA PHE A 220 3.52 -7.97 -3.63
C PHE A 220 2.91 -7.38 -4.90
N THR A 221 2.27 -6.22 -4.77
CA THR A 221 1.81 -5.38 -5.89
C THR A 221 2.38 -3.97 -5.81
N GLY A 222 2.56 -3.35 -6.99
CA GLY A 222 2.77 -1.90 -7.09
C GLY A 222 1.43 -1.16 -6.96
N HIS A 223 1.45 0.05 -6.40
CA HIS A 223 0.26 0.88 -6.27
C HIS A 223 0.57 2.35 -6.47
N THR A 224 -0.45 3.11 -6.86
CA THR A 224 -0.34 4.54 -7.13
C THR A 224 -1.70 5.23 -7.11
N ALA A 225 -1.71 6.54 -6.83
CA ALA A 225 -2.81 7.42 -7.21
C ALA A 225 -2.58 7.92 -8.65
N PHE A 226 -3.66 8.21 -9.37
CA PHE A 226 -3.55 8.69 -10.75
C PHE A 226 -4.58 9.76 -11.09
N ASP A 227 -4.24 10.57 -12.09
CA ASP A 227 -5.16 11.52 -12.71
C ASP A 227 -6.14 10.76 -13.62
N ASP A 228 -7.38 10.56 -13.17
CA ASP A 228 -8.43 9.94 -13.99
C ASP A 228 -9.02 11.01 -14.94
N PRO A 229 -8.82 10.89 -16.27
CA PRO A 229 -9.33 11.87 -17.24
C PRO A 229 -10.87 11.87 -17.33
N THR A 230 -11.54 10.90 -16.70
CA THR A 230 -13.00 10.81 -16.63
C THR A 230 -13.57 11.42 -15.34
N SER A 231 -12.71 11.92 -14.45
CA SER A 231 -13.12 12.60 -13.22
C SER A 231 -14.10 13.74 -13.51
N PRO A 232 -15.26 13.81 -12.85
CA PRO A 232 -16.18 14.93 -13.01
C PRO A 232 -15.52 16.26 -12.63
N GLN A 233 -15.82 17.32 -13.38
CA GLN A 233 -15.35 18.66 -13.04
C GLN A 233 -15.90 19.08 -11.67
N GLY A 234 -15.02 19.58 -10.80
CA GLY A 234 -15.40 19.97 -9.44
C GLY A 234 -15.71 18.80 -8.52
N ALA A 235 -15.36 17.57 -8.91
CA ALA A 235 -15.41 16.42 -8.01
C ALA A 235 -14.59 16.72 -6.74
N PRO A 236 -15.11 16.34 -5.57
CA PRO A 236 -14.46 16.67 -4.31
C PRO A 236 -13.15 15.90 -4.15
N PRO A 237 -12.21 16.42 -3.33
CA PRO A 237 -10.96 15.73 -3.06
C PRO A 237 -11.24 14.39 -2.39
N ARG A 238 -10.52 13.35 -2.82
CA ARG A 238 -10.52 12.04 -2.18
C ARG A 238 -10.14 12.18 -0.71
N GLU A 239 -10.83 11.42 0.14
CA GLU A 239 -10.40 11.13 1.50
C GLU A 239 -10.35 9.62 1.66
N SER A 240 -9.20 9.11 2.08
CA SER A 240 -8.95 7.66 2.15
C SER A 240 -8.04 7.30 3.30
N VAL A 241 -8.14 6.05 3.74
CA VAL A 241 -7.24 5.44 4.71
C VAL A 241 -6.57 4.22 4.09
N GLU A 242 -5.28 4.10 4.31
CA GLU A 242 -4.49 2.91 4.05
C GLU A 242 -4.02 2.34 5.39
N SER A 243 -4.32 1.08 5.67
CA SER A 243 -3.98 0.43 6.95
C SER A 243 -3.02 -0.70 6.69
N ARG A 244 -1.95 -0.77 7.48
CA ARG A 244 -0.88 -1.76 7.31
C ARG A 244 -0.86 -2.74 8.46
N ALA A 245 -0.76 -4.02 8.14
CA ALA A 245 -0.69 -5.06 9.15
C ALA A 245 0.34 -6.15 8.80
N LEU A 246 0.93 -6.70 9.86
CA LEU A 246 1.69 -7.95 9.80
C LEU A 246 0.71 -9.12 9.90
N ALA A 247 0.82 -10.09 9.01
CA ALA A 247 0.07 -11.34 9.03
C ALA A 247 1.02 -12.51 9.24
N PHE A 248 0.67 -13.41 10.17
CA PHE A 248 1.46 -14.58 10.54
C PHE A 248 0.66 -15.87 10.37
N PHE A 249 1.37 -16.97 10.08
CA PHE A 249 0.80 -18.28 9.76
C PHE A 249 1.23 -19.32 10.80
#